data_AF-A0A6I5RLE0-F1
#
_entry.id   AF-A0A6I5RLE0-F1
#
_cell.length_a   1.000
_cell.length_b   1.000
_cell.length_c   1.000
_cell.angle_alpha   90.00
_cell.angle_beta   90.00
_cell.angle_gamma   90.00
#
_symmetry.space_group_name_H-M   'P 1'
#
loop_
_entity.id
_entity.type
_entity.pdbx_description
1 polymer ?
#
loop_
_entity_poly.entity_id
_entity_poly.type
_entity_poly.pdbx_seq_one_letter_code
_entity_poly.pdbx_strand_id
1 'polypeptide(L)'
;YEQHLTPDYIQQRHESTQQPGARYAPAAFVTGGLDPMQSREAFLQRLESLTCPVMVVVAEQAPPASKAEMDAMVVLPGVQSTRLPGTLGQAEEYGDTVAETIRPFLGSVTL
;
A
#
# COMPACT_ATOMS: atom_id res chain seq x y z
N TYR A 1 14.34 -3.51 -10.10
CA TYR A 1 13.27 -2.77 -9.40
C TYR A 1 12.96 -1.47 -10.12
N GLU A 2 13.91 -0.54 -10.29
CA GLU A 2 13.68 0.72 -11.03
C GLU A 2 13.42 0.59 -12.55
N GLN A 3 13.59 -0.60 -13.14
CA GLN A 3 13.40 -0.83 -14.58
C GLN A 3 11.96 -0.59 -15.07
N HIS A 4 10.99 -0.52 -14.16
CA HIS A 4 9.59 -0.29 -14.50
C HIS A 4 9.14 1.18 -14.35
N LEU A 5 9.99 2.05 -13.80
CA LEU A 5 9.68 3.47 -13.64
C LEU A 5 10.31 4.28 -14.77
N THR A 6 9.57 5.25 -15.31
CA THR A 6 10.11 6.15 -16.33
C THR A 6 10.93 7.27 -15.68
N PRO A 7 11.94 7.81 -16.38
CA PRO A 7 12.68 8.98 -15.90
C PRO A 7 11.76 10.18 -15.61
N ASP A 8 10.75 10.41 -16.46
CA ASP A 8 9.77 11.49 -16.28
C ASP A 8 8.97 11.32 -14.99
N TYR A 9 8.55 10.09 -14.67
CA TYR A 9 7.88 9.79 -13.41
C TYR A 9 8.79 10.11 -12.22
N ILE A 10 10.04 9.63 -12.25
CA ILE A 10 11.02 9.88 -11.17
C ILE A 10 11.24 11.39 -10.98
N GLN A 11 11.40 12.14 -12.08
CA GLN A 11 11.57 13.58 -12.06
C GLN A 11 10.34 14.29 -11.45
N GLN A 12 9.13 13.88 -11.82
CA GLN A 12 7.90 14.42 -11.24
C GLN A 12 7.81 14.15 -9.72
N ARG A 13 8.18 12.94 -9.27
CA ARG A 13 8.24 12.63 -7.83
C ARG A 13 9.27 13.48 -7.12
N HIS A 14 10.44 13.68 -7.73
CA HIS A 14 11.48 14.53 -7.18
C HIS A 14 11.02 15.98 -7.03
N GLU A 15 10.34 16.56 -8.02
CA GLU A 15 9.81 17.93 -7.95
C GLU A 15 8.85 18.16 -6.77
N SER A 16 8.09 17.13 -6.39
CA SER A 16 7.22 17.20 -5.19
C SER A 16 8.01 17.37 -3.90
N THR A 17 9.22 16.80 -3.82
CA THR A 17 10.11 16.90 -2.65
C THR A 17 10.76 18.28 -2.52
N GLN A 18 10.74 19.08 -3.59
CA GLN A 18 11.31 20.42 -3.64
C GLN A 18 10.33 21.53 -3.19
N GLN A 19 9.07 21.19 -2.93
CA GLN A 19 8.06 22.17 -2.54
C GLN A 19 8.30 22.70 -1.11
N PRO A 20 7.97 23.97 -0.80
CA PRO A 20 8.05 24.50 0.55
C PRO A 20 7.29 23.62 1.56
N GLY A 21 7.98 23.17 2.60
CA GLY A 21 7.40 22.31 3.63
C GLY A 21 7.32 20.82 3.29
N ALA A 22 7.75 20.39 2.09
CA ALA A 22 7.68 18.99 1.67
C ALA A 22 8.39 18.02 2.62
N ARG A 23 9.42 18.46 3.36
CA ARG A 23 10.14 17.64 4.35
C ARG A 23 9.31 17.17 5.54
N TYR A 24 8.24 17.88 5.89
CA TYR A 24 7.49 17.60 7.12
C TYR A 24 6.63 16.33 7.00
N ALA A 25 6.05 16.08 5.83
CA ALA A 25 5.20 14.91 5.63
C ALA A 25 5.97 13.57 5.72
N PRO A 26 7.14 13.39 5.05
CA PRO A 26 7.96 12.20 5.24
C PRO A 26 8.42 12.04 6.70
N ALA A 27 8.81 13.13 7.38
CA ALA A 27 9.21 13.07 8.79
C ALA A 27 8.06 12.58 9.69
N ALA A 28 6.86 13.13 9.54
CA ALA A 28 5.67 12.70 10.27
C ALA A 28 5.29 11.24 9.93
N PHE A 29 5.44 10.83 8.66
CA PHE A 29 5.19 9.46 8.22
C PHE A 29 6.16 8.46 8.88
N VAL A 30 7.48 8.68 8.79
CA VAL A 30 8.47 7.72 9.32
C VAL A 30 8.51 7.68 10.85
N THR A 31 8.09 8.75 11.52
CA THR A 31 7.98 8.79 12.99
C THR A 31 6.65 8.24 13.51
N GLY A 32 5.72 7.86 12.61
CA GLY A 32 4.38 7.42 12.99
C GLY A 32 3.47 8.55 13.47
N GLY A 33 3.87 9.81 13.36
CA GLY A 33 3.04 10.96 13.74
C GLY A 33 1.76 11.12 12.91
N LEU A 34 1.61 10.36 11.82
CA LEU A 34 0.39 10.26 11.03
C LEU A 34 -0.42 8.98 11.30
N ASP A 35 0.13 8.01 12.03
CA ASP A 35 -0.54 6.73 12.28
C ASP A 35 -1.50 6.87 13.46
N PRO A 36 -2.82 6.66 13.27
CA PRO A 36 -3.78 6.69 14.37
C PRO A 36 -3.67 5.46 15.29
N MET A 37 -3.01 4.38 14.84
CA MET A 37 -2.90 3.12 15.57
C MET A 37 -1.54 3.01 16.27
N GLN A 38 -1.55 2.55 17.52
CA GLN A 38 -0.34 2.44 18.34
C GLN A 38 0.30 1.04 18.31
N SER A 39 -0.38 0.06 17.71
CA SER A 39 0.14 -1.30 17.57
C SER A 39 -0.51 -2.04 16.39
N ARG A 40 0.15 -3.11 15.94
CA ARG A 40 -0.36 -4.02 14.92
C ARG A 40 -1.70 -4.63 15.34
N GLU A 41 -1.84 -5.04 16.59
CA GLU A 41 -3.05 -5.68 17.10
C GLU A 41 -4.25 -4.72 17.04
N ALA A 42 -4.05 -3.46 17.44
CA ALA A 42 -5.09 -2.43 17.35
C ALA A 42 -5.53 -2.20 15.90
N PHE A 43 -4.57 -2.15 14.97
CA PHE A 43 -4.86 -2.03 13.54
C PHE A 43 -5.63 -3.25 12.99
N LEU A 44 -5.19 -4.48 13.31
CA LEU A 44 -5.84 -5.70 12.82
C LEU A 44 -7.26 -5.86 13.37
N GLN A 45 -7.49 -5.56 14.65
CA GLN A 45 -8.84 -5.54 15.23
C GLN A 45 -9.74 -4.53 14.52
N ARG A 46 -9.19 -3.35 14.20
CA ARG A 46 -9.94 -2.33 13.46
C ARG A 46 -10.26 -2.79 12.04
N LEU A 47 -9.29 -3.38 11.34
CA LEU A 47 -9.45 -3.92 9.99
C LEU A 47 -10.50 -5.04 9.95
N GLU A 48 -10.46 -5.97 10.90
CA GLU A 48 -11.43 -7.06 11.03
C GLU A 48 -12.85 -6.55 11.34
N SER A 49 -12.98 -5.40 12.01
CA SER A 49 -14.28 -4.79 12.31
C SER A 49 -14.94 -4.08 11.11
N LEU A 50 -14.27 -3.95 9.97
CA LEU A 50 -14.82 -3.27 8.81
C LEU A 50 -15.97 -4.09 8.20
N THR A 51 -17.07 -3.41 7.90
CA THR A 51 -18.24 -4.02 7.25
C THR A 51 -18.22 -3.88 5.73
N CYS A 52 -17.21 -3.22 5.18
CA CYS A 52 -17.01 -3.11 3.74
C CYS A 52 -16.08 -4.22 3.22
N PRO A 53 -16.19 -4.61 1.95
CA PRO A 53 -15.23 -5.52 1.33
C PRO A 53 -13.80 -4.95 1.39
N VAL A 54 -12.84 -5.81 1.74
CA VAL A 54 -11.42 -5.46 1.84
C VAL A 54 -10.61 -6.38 0.94
N MET A 55 -9.71 -5.79 0.15
CA MET A 55 -8.70 -6.52 -0.60
C MET A 55 -7.31 -6.01 -0.25
N VAL A 56 -6.39 -6.94 0.01
CA VAL A 56 -4.96 -6.67 0.22
C VAL A 56 -4.16 -7.22 -0.96
N VAL A 57 -3.42 -6.34 -1.64
CA VAL A 57 -2.44 -6.74 -2.66
C VAL A 57 -1.07 -6.79 -2.00
N VAL A 58 -0.50 -7.98 -1.86
CA VAL A 58 0.80 -8.17 -1.20
C VAL A 58 1.92 -8.02 -2.22
N ALA A 59 2.84 -7.10 -1.94
CA ALA A 59 4.06 -6.91 -2.71
C ALA A 59 5.09 -8.01 -2.39
N GLU A 60 5.45 -8.81 -3.39
CA GLU A 60 6.32 -9.96 -3.20
C GLU A 60 7.74 -9.58 -2.78
N GLN A 61 8.25 -8.44 -3.22
CA GLN A 61 9.60 -7.94 -2.93
C GLN A 61 9.58 -6.75 -1.95
N ALA A 62 8.50 -6.59 -1.17
CA ALA A 62 8.46 -5.62 -0.08
C ALA A 62 9.52 -5.94 1.00
N PRO A 63 10.05 -4.91 1.70
CA PRO A 63 10.93 -5.10 2.86
C PRO A 63 10.29 -6.04 3.90
N PRO A 64 11.09 -6.87 4.61
CA PRO A 64 10.54 -7.92 5.49
C PRO A 64 9.55 -7.42 6.55
N ALA A 65 9.80 -6.26 7.16
CA ALA A 65 8.91 -5.70 8.17
C ALA A 65 7.54 -5.34 7.59
N SER A 66 7.51 -4.60 6.47
CA SER A 66 6.26 -4.23 5.80
C SER A 66 5.53 -5.45 5.23
N LYS A 67 6.28 -6.44 4.71
CA LYS A 67 5.69 -7.70 4.23
C LYS A 67 5.03 -8.49 5.37
N ALA A 68 5.62 -8.50 6.56
CA ALA A 68 5.01 -9.11 7.73
C ALA A 68 3.69 -8.43 8.14
N GLU A 69 3.58 -7.10 8.00
CA GLU A 69 2.29 -6.40 8.21
C GLU A 69 1.25 -6.84 7.17
N MET A 70 1.63 -6.90 5.88
CA MET A 70 0.74 -7.38 4.82
C MET A 70 0.27 -8.82 5.06
N ASP A 71 1.20 -9.71 5.41
CA ASP A 71 0.91 -11.11 5.69
C ASP A 71 0.00 -11.28 6.93
N ALA A 72 0.09 -10.37 7.91
CA ALA A 72 -0.82 -10.36 9.05
C ALA A 72 -2.25 -9.92 8.69
N MET A 73 -2.42 -9.06 7.68
CA MET A 73 -3.75 -8.65 7.21
C MET A 73 -4.44 -9.74 6.38
N VAL A 74 -3.71 -10.46 5.52
CA VAL A 74 -4.34 -11.42 4.58
C VAL A 74 -4.94 -12.66 5.25
N VAL A 75 -4.59 -12.92 6.52
CA VAL A 75 -5.15 -14.04 7.30
C VAL A 75 -6.46 -13.68 8.01
N LEU A 76 -6.86 -12.41 8.00
CA LEU A 76 -8.10 -11.97 8.66
C LEU A 76 -9.33 -12.49 7.90
N PRO A 77 -10.41 -12.89 8.61
CA PRO A 77 -11.67 -13.24 7.98
C PRO A 77 -12.22 -12.10 7.13
N GLY A 78 -12.76 -12.43 5.96
CA GLY A 78 -13.38 -11.44 5.06
C GLY A 78 -12.39 -10.60 4.23
N VAL A 79 -11.08 -10.75 4.44
CA VAL A 79 -10.06 -10.12 3.59
C VAL A 79 -9.82 -10.98 2.34
N GLN A 80 -10.04 -10.40 1.16
CA GLN A 80 -9.56 -10.97 -0.09
C GLN A 80 -8.10 -10.60 -0.29
N SER A 81 -7.30 -11.48 -0.87
CA SER A 81 -5.89 -11.17 -1.10
C SER A 81 -5.36 -11.74 -2.40
N THR A 82 -4.34 -11.08 -2.90
CA THR A 82 -3.52 -11.54 -4.03
C THR A 82 -2.07 -11.15 -3.77
N ARG A 83 -1.13 -11.83 -4.44
CA ARG A 83 0.29 -11.51 -4.40
C ARG A 83 0.74 -11.14 -5.80
N LEU A 84 1.45 -10.03 -5.91
CA LEU A 84 1.97 -9.54 -7.19
C LEU A 84 3.46 -9.16 -7.02
N PRO A 85 4.25 -9.19 -8.11
CA PRO A 85 5.59 -8.60 -8.12
C PRO A 85 5.54 -7.11 -7.75
N GLY A 86 6.60 -6.61 -7.14
CA GLY A 86 6.79 -5.22 -6.75
C GLY A 86 7.37 -5.03 -5.34
N THR A 87 7.86 -3.82 -5.12
CA THR A 87 8.25 -3.31 -3.80
C THR A 87 7.07 -2.58 -3.14
N LEU A 88 7.32 -1.66 -2.20
CA LEU A 88 6.24 -0.84 -1.61
C LEU A 88 5.65 0.16 -2.62
N GLY A 89 6.35 0.46 -3.72
CA GLY A 89 5.85 1.26 -4.85
C GLY A 89 5.19 0.40 -5.94
N GLN A 90 4.52 -0.71 -5.56
CA GLN A 90 4.00 -1.69 -6.51
C GLN A 90 3.00 -1.09 -7.52
N ALA A 91 2.19 -0.11 -7.11
CA ALA A 91 1.25 0.54 -8.02
C ALA A 91 1.96 1.37 -9.10
N GLU A 92 3.11 1.94 -8.77
CA GLU A 92 3.97 2.67 -9.68
C GLU A 92 4.76 1.73 -10.59
N GLU A 93 5.28 0.62 -10.04
CA GLU A 93 6.10 -0.35 -10.76
C GLU A 93 5.28 -1.26 -11.69
N TYR A 94 4.06 -1.64 -11.29
CA TYR A 94 3.23 -2.63 -11.98
C TYR A 94 1.78 -2.14 -12.16
N GLY A 95 1.61 -0.86 -12.51
CA GLY A 95 0.30 -0.20 -12.56
C GLY A 95 -0.77 -0.94 -13.35
N ASP A 96 -0.47 -1.39 -14.58
CA ASP A 96 -1.43 -2.14 -15.40
C ASP A 96 -1.83 -3.46 -14.74
N THR A 97 -0.86 -4.25 -14.28
CA THR A 97 -1.09 -5.52 -13.58
C THR A 97 -1.94 -5.33 -12.31
N VAL A 98 -1.63 -4.30 -11.51
CA VAL A 98 -2.38 -3.96 -10.30
C VAL A 98 -3.81 -3.57 -10.67
N ALA A 99 -4.00 -2.70 -11.66
CA ALA A 99 -5.32 -2.23 -12.09
C ALA A 99 -6.19 -3.37 -12.63
N GLU A 100 -5.64 -4.23 -13.48
CA GLU A 100 -6.33 -5.42 -13.99
C GLU A 100 -6.72 -6.38 -12.87
N THR A 101 -5.84 -6.56 -11.88
CA THR A 101 -6.06 -7.46 -10.75
C THR A 101 -7.16 -6.95 -9.81
N ILE A 102 -7.20 -5.65 -9.50
CA ILE A 102 -8.20 -5.10 -8.58
C ILE A 102 -9.54 -4.77 -9.25
N ARG A 103 -9.58 -4.66 -10.59
CA ARG A 103 -10.81 -4.31 -11.33
C ARG A 103 -12.01 -5.23 -11.01
N PRO A 104 -11.89 -6.57 -10.97
CA PRO A 104 -13.00 -7.44 -10.59
C PRO A 104 -13.50 -7.20 -9.17
N PHE A 105 -12.58 -6.96 -8.23
CA PHE A 105 -12.91 -6.61 -6.85
C PHE A 105 -13.77 -5.34 -6.83
N LEU A 106 -13.30 -4.25 -7.46
CA LEU A 106 -14.03 -2.98 -7.53
C LEU A 106 -15.41 -3.09 -8.20
N GLY A 107 -15.54 -3.94 -9.24
CA GLY A 107 -16.81 -4.16 -9.93
C GLY A 107 -17.81 -5.04 -9.17
N SER A 108 -17.36 -5.76 -8.15
CA SER A 108 -18.20 -6.64 -7.30
C SER A 108 -18.76 -5.93 -6.06
N VAL A 109 -18.22 -4.77 -5.71
CA VAL A 109 -18.69 -3.96 -4.58
C VAL A 109 -19.92 -3.17 -5.01
N THR A 110 -21.10 -3.59 -4.56
CA THR A 110 -22.29 -2.71 -4.58
C THR A 110 -22.28 -1.88 -3.31
N LEU A 111 -22.15 -0.55 -3.44
CA LEU A 111 -22.25 0.40 -2.32
C LEU A 111 -23.70 0.55 -1.84
#